data_AF-A0A6B2BZ09-F1
#
_entry.id   AF-A0A6B2BZ09-F1
#
_cell.length_a   1.000
_cell.length_b   1.000
_cell.length_c   1.000
_cell.angle_alpha   90.00
_cell.angle_beta   90.00
_cell.angle_gamma   90.00
#
_symmetry.space_group_name_H-M   'P 1'
#
loop_
_entity.id
_entity.type
_entity.pdbx_description
1 polymer ?
#
loop_
_entity_poly.entity_id
_entity_poly.type
_entity_poly.pdbx_seq_one_letter_code
_entity_poly.pdbx_strand_id
1 'polypeptide(L)'
;MNKKQISLWQATAIGLGNIIGAGIFVLAGTVINQAGPGAVLSFLLTAILAITVALNSAELSSKIVSHDGILSFKYLFPLIVL
;
A
#
# COMPACT_ATOMS: atom_id res chain seq x y z
N MET A 1 -27.94 -8.39 10.24
CA MET A 1 -26.62 -8.61 9.63
C MET A 1 -25.56 -7.89 10.48
N ASN A 2 -24.86 -8.62 11.36
CA ASN A 2 -23.88 -8.02 12.29
C ASN A 2 -22.57 -7.70 11.55
N LYS A 3 -22.24 -6.41 11.38
CA LYS A 3 -20.94 -6.00 10.83
C LYS A 3 -19.86 -6.21 11.88
N LYS A 4 -18.97 -7.18 11.65
CA LYS A 4 -17.83 -7.43 12.53
C LYS A 4 -16.87 -6.24 12.41
N GLN A 5 -16.74 -5.45 13.47
CA GLN A 5 -15.86 -4.29 13.50
C GLN A 5 -14.43 -4.79 13.73
N ILE A 6 -13.55 -4.54 12.78
CA ILE A 6 -12.12 -4.78 12.92
C ILE A 6 -11.52 -3.63 13.74
N SER A 7 -10.74 -3.97 14.77
CA SER A 7 -9.98 -2.98 15.53
C SER A 7 -8.89 -2.37 14.65
N LEU A 8 -8.51 -1.11 14.91
CA LEU A 8 -7.42 -0.43 14.20
C LEU A 8 -6.14 -1.28 14.20
N TRP A 9 -5.83 -1.92 15.32
CA TRP A 9 -4.67 -2.81 15.46
C TRP A 9 -4.75 -4.06 14.59
N GLN A 10 -5.95 -4.60 14.38
CA GLN A 10 -6.14 -5.75 13.51
C GLN A 10 -6.00 -5.31 12.05
N ALA A 11 -6.59 -4.17 11.68
CA ALA A 11 -6.49 -3.63 10.34
C ALA A 11 -5.04 -3.30 9.95
N THR A 12 -4.27 -2.67 10.85
CA THR A 12 -2.85 -2.38 10.61
C THR A 12 -2.00 -3.65 10.57
N ALA A 13 -2.24 -4.61 11.46
CA ALA A 13 -1.52 -5.88 11.45
C ALA A 13 -1.75 -6.68 10.15
N ILE A 14 -2.98 -6.70 9.65
CA ILE A 14 -3.33 -7.33 8.36
C ILE A 14 -2.58 -6.64 7.22
N GLY A 15 -2.60 -5.30 7.18
CA GLY A 15 -1.87 -4.52 6.17
C GLY A 15 -0.36 -4.75 6.21
N LEU A 16 0.25 -4.71 7.39
CA LEU A 16 1.69 -4.95 7.59
C LEU A 16 2.08 -6.39 7.20
N GLY A 17 1.28 -7.38 7.58
CA GLY A 17 1.51 -8.77 7.19
C GLY A 17 1.54 -8.95 5.68
N ASN A 18 0.64 -8.27 4.96
CA ASN A 18 0.61 -8.32 3.50
C ASN A 18 1.83 -7.61 2.86
N ILE A 19 2.22 -6.44 3.37
CA ILE A 19 3.39 -5.69 2.85
C ILE A 19 4.69 -6.47 3.08
N ILE A 20 4.89 -7.01 4.28
CA ILE A 20 6.11 -7.75 4.64
C ILE A 20 6.16 -9.08 3.88
N GLY A 21 5.05 -9.83 3.87
CA GLY A 21 4.97 -11.16 3.26
C GLY A 21 5.09 -11.13 1.73
N ALA A 22 4.27 -10.33 1.05
CA ALA A 22 4.27 -10.27 -0.41
C ALA A 22 5.39 -9.38 -0.98
N GLY A 23 5.71 -8.28 -0.29
CA GLY A 23 6.71 -7.33 -0.75
C GLY A 23 8.12 -7.77 -0.37
N ILE A 24 8.44 -7.74 0.93
CA ILE A 24 9.83 -7.85 1.38
C ILE A 24 10.38 -9.26 1.15
N PHE A 25 9.69 -10.32 1.58
CA PHE A 25 10.25 -11.68 1.46
C PHE A 25 10.36 -12.18 0.02
N VAL A 26 9.43 -11.81 -0.87
CA VAL A 26 9.45 -12.23 -2.28
C VAL A 26 10.42 -11.38 -3.09
N LEU A 27 10.39 -10.04 -2.93
CA LEU A 27 11.19 -9.13 -3.75
C LEU A 27 12.63 -8.99 -3.26
N ALA A 28 12.90 -9.15 -1.95
CA ALA A 28 14.29 -9.04 -1.47
C ALA A 28 15.21 -10.06 -2.15
N GLY A 29 14.75 -11.29 -2.37
CA GLY A 29 15.55 -12.32 -3.04
C GLY A 29 15.96 -11.93 -4.47
N THR A 30 15.03 -11.37 -5.25
CA THR A 30 15.28 -10.98 -6.65
C THR A 30 16.10 -9.70 -6.75
N VAL A 31 15.80 -8.71 -5.90
CA VAL A 31 16.49 -7.41 -5.88
C VAL A 31 17.93 -7.57 -5.38
N ILE A 32 18.18 -8.40 -4.37
CA ILE A 32 19.56 -8.68 -3.91
C ILE A 32 20.37 -9.38 -5.00
N ASN A 33 19.76 -10.29 -5.76
CA ASN A 33 20.45 -10.98 -6.85
C ASN A 33 20.84 -10.02 -8.00
N GLN A 34 19.98 -9.04 -8.33
CA GLN A 34 20.24 -8.07 -9.40
C GLN A 34 21.08 -6.86 -8.98
N ALA A 35 20.79 -6.26 -7.83
CA ALA A 35 21.40 -5.01 -7.38
C ALA A 35 22.54 -5.20 -6.37
N GLY A 36 22.74 -6.42 -5.87
CA GLY A 36 23.78 -6.73 -4.87
C GLY A 36 23.59 -5.91 -3.57
N PRO A 37 24.68 -5.49 -2.90
CA PRO A 37 24.58 -4.71 -1.66
C PRO A 37 23.92 -3.32 -1.83
N GLY A 38 23.79 -2.83 -3.07
CA GLY A 38 23.06 -1.60 -3.40
C GLY A 38 21.54 -1.73 -3.26
N ALA A 39 20.99 -2.94 -3.16
CA ALA A 39 19.56 -3.21 -3.00
C ALA A 39 18.92 -2.40 -1.87
N VAL A 40 19.64 -2.22 -0.75
CA VAL A 40 19.14 -1.49 0.43
C VAL A 40 18.86 -0.03 0.09
N LEU A 41 19.71 0.61 -0.72
CA LEU A 41 19.52 2.00 -1.14
C LEU A 41 18.30 2.14 -2.06
N SER A 42 18.10 1.19 -2.98
CA SER A 42 16.91 1.16 -3.84
C SER A 42 15.64 0.98 -3.02
N PHE A 43 15.63 0.07 -2.04
CA PHE A 43 14.50 -0.13 -1.14
C PHE A 43 14.18 1.11 -0.30
N LEU A 44 15.20 1.83 0.20
CA LEU A 44 15.00 3.07 0.97
C LEU A 44 14.34 4.16 0.11
N LEU A 45 14.81 4.35 -1.13
CA LEU A 45 14.19 5.31 -2.05
C LEU A 45 12.75 4.92 -2.37
N THR A 46 12.48 3.64 -2.67
CA THR A 46 11.12 3.15 -2.90
C THR A 46 10.23 3.33 -1.67
N ALA A 47 10.74 3.11 -0.46
CA ALA A 47 9.97 3.30 0.78
C ALA A 47 9.53 4.77 0.94
N ILE A 48 10.41 5.73 0.66
CA ILE A 48 10.06 7.17 0.70
C ILE A 48 8.95 7.48 -0.32
N LEU A 49 9.07 6.99 -1.55
CA LEU A 49 8.04 7.17 -2.57
C LEU A 49 6.71 6.52 -2.15
N ALA A 50 6.76 5.33 -1.56
CA ALA A 50 5.59 4.61 -1.10
C ALA A 50 4.85 5.36 0.03
N ILE A 51 5.57 6.04 0.94
CA ILE A 51 4.96 6.86 1.98
C ILE A 51 4.14 8.00 1.36
N THR A 52 4.67 8.69 0.36
CA THR A 52 3.94 9.77 -0.33
C THR A 52 2.66 9.25 -0.98
N VAL A 53 2.72 8.08 -1.64
CA VAL A 53 1.54 7.44 -2.24
C VAL A 53 0.53 6.99 -1.18
N ALA A 54 1.02 6.44 -0.07
CA ALA A 54 0.20 6.00 1.05
C ALA A 54 -0.55 7.17 1.71
N LEU A 55 0.10 8.33 1.88
CA LEU A 55 -0.53 9.53 2.41
C LEU A 55 -1.65 10.02 1.50
N ASN A 56 -1.40 10.12 0.20
CA ASN A 56 -2.44 10.51 -0.76
C ASN A 56 -3.64 9.53 -0.75
N SER A 57 -3.34 8.23 -0.67
CA SER A 57 -4.38 7.19 -0.58
C SER A 57 -5.14 7.26 0.75
N ALA A 58 -4.48 7.63 1.85
CA ALA A 58 -5.09 7.81 3.16
C ALA A 58 -6.01 9.03 3.21
N GLU A 59 -5.64 10.14 2.58
CA GLU A 59 -6.50 11.31 2.44
C GLU A 59 -7.78 10.99 1.65
N LEU A 60 -7.66 10.22 0.57
CA LEU A 60 -8.80 9.78 -0.23
C LEU A 60 -9.70 8.81 0.53
N SER A 61 -9.10 7.81 1.20
CA SER A 61 -9.82 6.82 2.02
C SER A 61 -10.56 7.46 3.21
N SER A 62 -10.02 8.54 3.77
CA SER A 62 -10.67 9.29 4.85
C SER A 62 -11.91 10.06 4.38
N LYS A 63 -11.96 10.44 3.09
CA LYS A 63 -13.08 11.17 2.49
C LYS A 63 -14.12 10.25 1.87
N ILE A 64 -13.70 9.07 1.40
CA ILE A 64 -14.53 8.14 0.62
C ILE A 64 -14.50 6.78 1.29
N VAL A 65 -15.60 6.43 1.97
CA VAL A 65 -15.76 5.13 2.62
C VAL A 65 -16.58 4.21 1.72
N SER A 66 -15.89 3.43 0.88
CA SER A 66 -16.51 2.50 -0.08
C SER A 66 -16.06 1.06 0.15
N HIS A 67 -16.93 0.08 -0.12
CA HIS A 67 -16.59 -1.34 0.06
C HIS A 67 -15.66 -1.88 -1.04
N ASP A 68 -15.55 -1.20 -2.19
CA ASP A 68 -14.76 -1.67 -3.35
C ASP A 68 -13.27 -1.26 -3.26
N GLY A 69 -12.87 -0.64 -2.15
CA GLY A 69 -11.51 -0.21 -1.89
C GLY A 69 -11.00 0.81 -2.91
N ILE A 70 -9.76 0.64 -3.34
CA ILE A 70 -9.07 1.55 -4.28
C ILE A 70 -9.78 1.69 -5.63
N LEU A 71 -10.62 0.71 -6.00
CA LEU A 71 -11.37 0.75 -7.26
C LEU A 71 -12.49 1.79 -7.23
N SER A 72 -13.05 2.10 -6.06
CA SER A 72 -14.06 3.17 -5.92
C SER A 72 -13.47 4.55 -6.24
N PHE A 73 -12.17 4.76 -6.01
CA PHE A 73 -11.50 6.02 -6.36
C PHE A 73 -11.42 6.24 -7.87
N LYS A 74 -11.34 5.15 -8.65
CA LYS A 74 -11.23 5.22 -10.11
C LYS A 74 -12.49 5.77 -10.78
N TYR A 75 -13.66 5.57 -10.18
CA TYR A 75 -14.92 6.13 -10.69
C TYR A 75 -15.07 7.64 -10.42
N LEU A 76 -14.30 8.18 -9.46
CA LEU A 76 -14.30 9.61 -9.10
C LEU A 76 -13.21 10.42 -9.81
N PHE A 77 -12.15 9.77 -10.28
CA PHE A 77 -11.02 10.39 -10.99
C PHE A 77 -11.04 10.41 -12.53
N PRO A 78 -12.12 10.08 -13.29
CA PRO A 78 -12.06 10.13 -14.75
C PRO A 78 -12.10 11.56 -15.33
N LEU A 79 -12.21 12.63 -14.52
CA LEU A 79 -12.31 14.00 -15.01
C LEU A 79 -10.93 14.70 -15.22
N ILE A 80 -9.82 14.17 -14.67
CA ILE A 80 -8.54 14.89 -14.66
C ILE A 80 -7.49 14.36 -15.68
N VAL A 81 -7.74 13.24 -16.38
CA VAL A 81 -6.80 12.64 -17.36
C VAL A 81 -7.49 12.26 -18.68
N LEU A 82 -8.56 12.96 -19.06
CA LEU A 82 -9.22 12.87 -20.38
C LEU A 82 -9.52 14.28 -20.87
#